data_AF-A0A3S3J2Q9-F1
#
_entry.id   AF-A0A3S3J2Q9-F1
#
_cell.length_a   1.000
_cell.length_b   1.000
_cell.length_c   1.000
_cell.angle_alpha   90.00
_cell.angle_beta   90.00
_cell.angle_gamma   90.00
#
_symmetry.space_group_name_H-M   'P 1'
#
loop_
_entity.id
_entity.type
_entity.pdbx_description
1 polymer ?
#
loop_
_entity_poly.entity_id
_entity_poly.type
_entity_poly.pdbx_seq_one_letter_code
_entity_poly.pdbx_strand_id
1 'polypeptide(L)'
;DNGVGKTRFIAMIRDAIVEPGSIANIKVTPSTVLGYGDQALSAINGEDTPLAMLSRRFEIGEQRARSLLAGAGVAIEMQEKKIGALSGGQRSRLMMLI
;
A
#
# COMPACT_ATOMS: atom_id res chain seq x y z
N ASP A 1 2.82 -19.42 -8.61
CA ASP A 1 3.21 -19.12 -10.00
C ASP A 1 3.28 -17.64 -10.29
N ASN A 2 4.51 -17.12 -10.27
CA ASN A 2 4.84 -15.81 -10.85
C ASN A 2 4.93 -15.99 -12.38
N GLY A 3 4.13 -15.25 -13.15
CA GLY A 3 4.17 -15.31 -14.62
C GLY A 3 2.83 -15.53 -15.33
N VAL A 4 1.75 -15.88 -14.63
CA VAL A 4 0.42 -16.13 -15.23
C VAL A 4 -0.32 -14.86 -15.71
N GLY A 5 0.36 -13.72 -15.78
CA GLY A 5 -0.21 -12.48 -16.30
C GLY A 5 -1.00 -11.62 -15.29
N LYS A 6 -0.95 -11.92 -13.98
CA LYS A 6 -1.63 -11.10 -12.95
C LYS A 6 -1.26 -9.62 -13.03
N THR A 7 0.01 -9.28 -13.18
CA THR A 7 0.47 -7.89 -13.32
C THR A 7 -0.09 -7.23 -14.58
N ARG A 8 -0.16 -7.98 -15.69
CA ARG A 8 -0.72 -7.50 -16.95
C ARG A 8 -2.22 -7.22 -16.81
N PHE A 9 -2.94 -8.10 -16.13
CA PHE A 9 -4.37 -7.92 -15.87
C PHE A 9 -4.66 -6.70 -14.99
N ILE A 10 -3.88 -6.50 -13.91
CA ILE A 10 -4.00 -5.32 -13.07
C ILE A 10 -3.70 -4.03 -13.85
N ALA A 11 -2.71 -4.04 -14.74
CA ALA A 11 -2.42 -2.90 -15.62
C ALA A 11 -3.60 -2.59 -16.55
N MET A 12 -4.21 -3.60 -17.18
CA MET A 12 -5.38 -3.40 -18.03
C MET A 12 -6.58 -2.79 -17.27
N ILE A 13 -6.81 -3.21 -16.03
CA ILE A 13 -7.85 -2.60 -15.19
C ILE A 13 -7.53 -1.13 -14.91
N ARG A 14 -6.28 -0.82 -14.56
CA ARG A 14 -5.83 0.56 -14.33
C ARG A 14 -6.05 1.43 -15.57
N ASP A 15 -5.63 0.96 -16.73
CA ASP A 15 -5.72 1.70 -18.00
C ASP A 15 -7.19 1.97 -18.35
N ALA A 16 -8.08 0.99 -18.14
CA ALA A 16 -9.51 1.16 -18.34
C ALA A 16 -10.16 2.16 -17.37
N ILE A 17 -9.59 2.37 -16.18
CA ILE A 17 -10.07 3.36 -15.21
C ILE A 17 -9.55 4.76 -15.55
N VAL A 18 -8.28 4.88 -15.97
CA VAL A 18 -7.66 6.15 -16.35
C VAL A 18 -8.24 6.68 -17.67
N GLU A 19 -8.46 5.79 -18.63
CA GLU A 19 -9.02 6.09 -19.94
C GLU A 19 -10.21 5.16 -20.23
N PRO A 20 -11.44 5.54 -19.80
CA PRO A 20 -12.63 4.72 -20.02
C PRO A 20 -12.86 4.41 -21.50
N GLY A 21 -12.95 3.11 -21.83
CA GLY A 21 -13.14 2.62 -23.21
C GLY A 21 -11.85 2.26 -23.95
N SER A 22 -10.67 2.50 -23.37
CA SER A 22 -9.37 2.10 -23.95
C SER A 22 -9.18 0.58 -24.05
N ILE A 23 -9.79 -0.18 -23.13
CA ILE A 23 -9.71 -1.64 -23.11
C ILE A 23 -11.05 -2.25 -23.50
N ALA A 24 -11.07 -2.99 -24.62
CA ALA A 24 -12.24 -3.73 -25.05
C ALA A 24 -12.71 -4.70 -23.95
N ASN A 25 -14.02 -4.74 -23.72
CA ASN A 25 -14.70 -5.60 -22.74
C ASN A 25 -14.45 -5.27 -21.25
N ILE A 26 -13.77 -4.16 -20.92
CA ILE A 26 -13.71 -3.64 -19.55
C ILE A 26 -14.53 -2.34 -19.50
N LYS A 27 -15.60 -2.34 -18.69
CA LYS A 27 -16.44 -1.15 -18.46
C LYS A 27 -16.20 -0.62 -17.06
N VAL A 28 -15.82 0.65 -16.96
CA VAL A 28 -15.62 1.37 -15.70
C VAL A 28 -16.68 2.46 -15.60
N THR A 29 -17.35 2.56 -14.45
CA THR A 29 -18.35 3.61 -14.24
C THR A 29 -17.67 4.96 -13.98
N PRO A 30 -18.22 6.08 -14.48
CA PRO A 30 -17.62 7.42 -14.27
C PRO A 30 -17.47 7.83 -12.79
N SER A 31 -18.24 7.22 -11.88
CA SER A 31 -18.17 7.45 -10.44
C SER A 31 -17.03 6.70 -9.72
N THR A 32 -16.19 5.97 -10.46
CA THR A 32 -15.09 5.18 -9.88
C THR A 32 -13.98 6.12 -9.42
N VAL A 33 -13.64 6.07 -8.13
CA VAL A 33 -12.45 6.73 -7.58
C VAL A 33 -11.33 5.71 -7.50
N LEU A 34 -10.25 5.92 -8.26
CA LEU A 34 -9.10 5.03 -8.24
C LEU A 34 -8.24 5.31 -7.01
N GLY A 35 -8.26 4.40 -6.04
CA GLY A 35 -7.21 4.30 -5.02
C GLY A 35 -5.97 3.65 -5.64
N TYR A 36 -5.11 4.42 -6.30
CA TYR A 36 -3.85 3.90 -6.85
C TYR A 36 -2.72 4.08 -5.84
N GLY A 37 -2.25 2.98 -5.26
CA GLY A 37 -1.24 3.02 -4.20
C GLY A 37 0.16 3.48 -4.63
N ASP A 38 0.50 3.54 -5.91
CA ASP A 38 1.91 3.55 -6.36
C ASP A 38 2.70 4.82 -6.01
N GLN A 39 2.09 6.01 -6.11
CA GLN A 39 2.83 7.26 -5.84
C GLN A 39 3.05 7.52 -4.34
N ALA A 40 2.07 7.21 -3.49
CA ALA A 40 2.25 7.28 -2.03
C ALA A 40 3.21 6.19 -1.52
N LEU A 41 3.23 5.03 -2.17
CA LEU A 41 4.13 3.91 -1.90
C LEU A 41 5.60 4.20 -2.24
N SER A 42 5.86 4.93 -3.33
CA SER A 42 7.22 5.25 -3.78
C SER A 42 8.01 6.14 -2.81
N ALA A 43 7.30 6.84 -1.91
CA ALA A 43 7.89 7.70 -0.89
C ALA A 43 8.40 6.93 0.34
N ILE A 44 8.21 5.61 0.41
CA ILE A 44 8.53 4.84 1.62
C ILE A 44 9.97 4.37 1.55
N ASN A 45 10.80 5.02 2.34
CA ASN A 45 12.17 4.62 2.54
C ASN A 45 12.20 3.23 3.22
N GLY A 46 12.73 2.23 2.53
CA GLY A 46 12.86 0.87 3.06
C GLY A 46 13.73 0.78 4.32
N GLU A 47 14.57 1.80 4.56
CA GLU A 47 15.44 1.92 5.73
C GLU A 47 14.72 2.44 6.98
N ASP A 48 13.51 2.98 6.84
CA ASP A 48 12.70 3.41 7.97
C ASP A 48 12.08 2.24 8.72
N THR A 49 11.70 2.49 9.99
CA THR A 49 10.84 1.57 10.74
C THR A 49 9.36 1.97 10.57
N PRO A 50 8.42 1.02 10.58
CA PRO A 50 6.99 1.33 10.57
C PRO A 50 6.59 2.34 11.64
N LEU A 51 7.16 2.22 12.83
CA LEU A 51 6.91 3.11 13.95
C LEU A 51 7.39 4.54 13.69
N ALA A 52 8.63 4.71 13.22
CA ALA A 52 9.20 6.01 12.93
C ALA A 52 8.48 6.69 11.76
N MET A 53 8.11 5.91 10.75
CA MET A 53 7.35 6.39 9.60
C MET A 53 5.99 6.94 10.03
N LEU A 54 5.18 6.17 10.77
CA LEU A 54 3.84 6.59 11.20
C LEU A 54 3.89 7.79 12.15
N SER A 55 4.82 7.78 13.10
CA SER A 55 4.97 8.87 14.09
C SER A 55 5.32 10.19 13.41
N ARG A 56 6.22 10.18 12.41
CA ARG A 56 6.58 11.40 11.67
C ARG A 56 5.50 11.81 10.67
N ARG A 57 4.89 10.85 9.96
CA ARG A 57 3.94 11.15 8.88
C ARG A 57 2.63 11.76 9.37
N PHE A 58 2.21 11.38 10.58
CA PHE A 58 0.95 11.81 11.20
C PHE A 58 1.14 12.65 12.46
N GLU A 59 2.39 12.96 12.85
CA GLU A 59 2.73 13.72 14.05
C GLU A 59 2.07 13.16 15.33
N ILE A 60 1.99 11.83 15.40
CA ILE A 60 1.36 11.12 16.53
C ILE A 60 2.42 10.60 17.51
N GLY A 61 2.05 10.57 18.79
CA GLY A 61 2.88 9.97 19.82
C GLY A 61 3.10 8.47 19.59
N GLU A 62 4.26 7.98 20.02
CA GLU A 62 4.72 6.61 19.81
C GLU A 62 3.69 5.56 20.26
N GLN A 63 3.09 5.75 21.43
CA GLN A 63 2.08 4.83 21.96
C GLN A 63 0.90 4.66 21.00
N ARG A 64 0.43 5.77 20.40
CA ARG A 64 -0.68 5.76 19.44
C ARG A 64 -0.25 5.10 18.14
N ALA A 65 0.96 5.36 17.66
CA ALA A 65 1.51 4.71 16.48
C ALA A 65 1.61 3.18 16.67
N ARG A 66 2.11 2.71 17.82
CA ARG A 66 2.17 1.27 18.15
C ARG A 66 0.79 0.62 18.15
N SER A 67 -0.22 1.29 18.71
CA SER A 67 -1.60 0.80 18.69
C SER A 67 -2.17 0.69 17.27
N LEU A 68 -1.93 1.68 16.40
CA LEU A 68 -2.38 1.64 15.01
C LEU A 68 -1.70 0.51 14.23
N LEU A 69 -0.39 0.35 14.38
CA LEU A 69 0.38 -0.72 13.74
C LEU A 69 -0.08 -2.11 14.20
N ALA A 70 -0.33 -2.29 15.50
CA ALA A 70 -0.87 -3.54 16.03
C ALA A 70 -2.27 -3.81 15.48
N GLY A 71 -3.13 -2.79 15.40
CA GLY A 71 -4.46 -2.88 14.80
C GLY A 71 -4.44 -3.28 13.32
N ALA A 72 -3.39 -2.92 12.57
CA ALA A 72 -3.17 -3.35 11.19
C ALA A 72 -2.45 -4.71 11.05
N GLY A 73 -2.23 -5.43 12.15
CA GLY A 73 -1.56 -6.73 12.14
C GLY A 73 -0.07 -6.65 11.81
N VAL A 74 0.60 -5.56 12.21
CA VAL A 74 2.06 -5.44 12.27
C VAL A 74 2.50 -5.78 13.70
N ALA A 75 3.07 -6.97 13.88
CA ALA A 75 3.56 -7.45 15.17
C ALA A 75 4.56 -6.46 15.79
N ILE A 76 4.56 -6.35 17.12
CA ILE A 76 5.38 -5.37 17.86
C ILE A 76 6.86 -5.48 17.49
N GLU A 77 7.39 -6.70 17.41
CA GLU A 77 8.77 -6.99 16.99
C GLU A 77 9.13 -6.54 15.56
N MET A 78 8.13 -6.29 14.72
CA MET A 78 8.30 -5.81 13.34
C MET A 78 8.16 -4.29 13.24
N GLN A 79 7.58 -3.63 14.24
CA GLN A 79 7.37 -2.17 14.24
C GLN A 79 8.69 -1.38 14.31
N GLU A 80 9.73 -1.99 14.86
CA GLU A 80 11.08 -1.41 15.00
C GLU A 80 12.07 -1.95 13.96
N LYS A 81 11.66 -2.92 13.14
CA LYS A 81 12.49 -3.41 12.03
C LYS A 81 12.33 -2.52 10.81
N LYS A 82 13.35 -2.53 9.95
CA LYS A 82 13.29 -1.84 8.66
C LYS A 82 12.10 -2.33 7.84
N ILE A 83 11.38 -1.42 7.19
CA ILE A 83 10.26 -1.72 6.28
C ILE A 83 10.71 -2.69 5.17
N GLY A 84 11.97 -2.61 4.74
CA GLY A 84 12.57 -3.55 3.80
C GLY A 84 12.54 -5.02 4.24
N ALA A 85 12.52 -5.30 5.55
CA ALA A 85 12.46 -6.65 6.12
C ALA A 85 11.03 -7.22 6.22
N LEU A 86 10.00 -6.41 5.95
CA LEU A 86 8.61 -6.87 5.98
C LEU A 86 8.28 -7.72 4.75
N SER A 87 7.51 -8.79 4.97
CA SER A 87 6.87 -9.54 3.89
C SER A 87 5.93 -8.64 3.08
N GLY A 88 5.63 -9.02 1.83
CA GLY A 88 4.72 -8.26 0.97
C GLY A 88 3.33 -8.03 1.58
N GLY A 89 2.80 -9.02 2.32
CA GLY A 89 1.51 -8.90 3.01
C GLY A 89 1.54 -7.92 4.18
N GLN A 90 2.62 -7.90 4.97
CA GLN A 90 2.81 -6.92 6.04
C GLN A 90 2.98 -5.51 5.48
N ARG A 91 3.75 -5.38 4.38
CA ARG A 91 3.92 -4.11 3.68
C ARG A 91 2.59 -3.59 3.18
N SER A 92 1.77 -4.43 2.54
CA SER A 92 0.43 -4.05 2.06
C SER A 92 -0.48 -3.55 3.19
N ARG A 93 -0.49 -4.23 4.35
CA ARG A 93 -1.28 -3.76 5.51
C ARG A 93 -0.74 -2.45 6.10
N LEU A 94 0.57 -2.29 6.16
CA LEU A 94 1.19 -1.02 6.54
C LEU A 94 0.73 0.11 5.60
N MET A 95 0.64 -0.16 4.29
CA MET A 95 0.15 0.83 3.31
C MET A 95 -1.30 1.24 3.50
N MET A 96 -2.13 0.36 4.04
CA MET A 96 -3.53 0.69 4.31
C MET A 96 -3.70 1.65 5.49
N LEU A 97 -2.67 1.83 6.32
CA LEU A 97 -2.68 2.79 7.43
C LEU A 97 -2.25 4.21 7.03
N ILE A 98 -1.66 4.37 5.84
CA ILE A 98 -1.00 5.62 5.41
C ILE A 98 -1.86 6.41 4.42
#